data_AF-E0WSY9-F1
#
_entry.id   AF-E0WSY9-F1
#
_cell.length_a   1.000
_cell.length_b   1.000
_cell.length_c   1.000
_cell.angle_alpha   90.00
_cell.angle_beta   90.00
_cell.angle_gamma   90.00
#
_symmetry.space_group_name_H-M   'P 1'
#
loop_
_entity.id
_entity.type
_entity.pdbx_description
1 polymer ?
#
loop_
_entity_poly.entity_id
_entity_poly.type
_entity_poly.pdbx_seq_one_letter_code
_entity_poly.pdbx_strand_id
1 'polypeptide(L)'
;MTAVPKILHFVCLCEITHIQRDYINLWIAANPDYVIKIHTDKYAFLARELAVRLQKKASKETLNHSGKAFRTALFSWQNDAFNYIRNRVATEAGIESFANSFDNCVKAFCQERGLGTAEELDNSYDANRNRLSSAQYFLRKANPTTDITIILSEDAFFPSPSYYLTELVRRGNLITASEILGL
;
A
#
# COMPACT_ATOMS: atom_id res chain seq x y z
N MET A 1 -0.42 -22.42 -31.32
CA MET A 1 -0.10 -21.78 -30.02
C MET A 1 0.01 -20.28 -30.26
N THR A 2 -0.66 -19.47 -29.47
CA THR A 2 -0.47 -18.01 -29.47
C THR A 2 0.82 -17.69 -28.72
N ALA A 3 1.63 -16.76 -29.25
CA ALA A 3 2.85 -16.33 -28.57
C ALA A 3 2.47 -15.57 -27.29
N VAL A 4 3.14 -15.89 -26.18
CA VAL A 4 2.99 -15.15 -24.92
C VAL A 4 3.66 -13.78 -25.09
N PRO A 5 2.99 -12.66 -24.74
CA PRO A 5 3.60 -11.33 -24.81
C PRO A 5 4.89 -11.23 -23.98
N LYS A 6 5.90 -10.54 -24.51
CA LYS A 6 7.18 -10.31 -23.84
C LYS A 6 7.08 -9.17 -22.82
N ILE A 7 6.33 -9.43 -21.76
CA ILE A 7 6.09 -8.47 -20.68
C ILE A 7 6.32 -9.18 -19.35
N LEU A 8 7.18 -8.60 -18.51
CA LEU A 8 7.33 -9.02 -17.11
C LEU A 8 6.53 -8.10 -16.21
N HIS A 9 5.70 -8.69 -15.37
CA HIS A 9 4.87 -7.98 -14.40
C HIS A 9 5.44 -8.16 -12.99
N PHE A 10 5.63 -7.05 -12.29
CA PHE A 10 5.97 -7.01 -10.87
C PHE A 10 4.85 -6.29 -10.13
N VAL A 11 4.61 -6.66 -8.87
CA VAL A 11 3.69 -5.94 -7.99
C VAL A 11 4.49 -5.46 -6.79
N CYS A 12 4.44 -4.15 -6.53
CA CYS A 12 5.14 -3.51 -5.43
C CYS A 12 4.19 -2.52 -4.74
N LEU A 13 3.56 -2.97 -3.66
CA LEU A 13 2.64 -2.16 -2.87
C LEU A 13 3.41 -1.28 -1.87
N CYS A 14 2.99 -0.01 -1.73
CA CYS A 14 3.57 1.03 -0.85
C CYS A 14 4.99 1.50 -1.19
N GLU A 15 5.92 0.61 -1.50
CA GLU A 15 7.31 0.96 -1.85
C GLU A 15 7.98 -0.08 -2.75
N ILE A 16 9.08 0.32 -3.40
CA ILE A 16 10.02 -0.59 -4.06
C ILE A 16 11.35 -0.52 -3.29
N THR A 17 11.63 -1.56 -2.52
CA THR A 17 12.84 -1.68 -1.69
C THR A 17 14.10 -1.85 -2.54
N HIS A 18 15.28 -1.61 -1.94
CA HIS A 18 16.58 -1.84 -2.59
C HIS A 18 16.69 -3.27 -3.13
N ILE A 19 16.36 -4.26 -2.31
CA ILE A 19 16.43 -5.68 -2.69
C ILE A 19 15.49 -5.97 -3.86
N GLN A 20 14.24 -5.48 -3.83
CA GLN A 20 13.31 -5.66 -4.96
C GLN A 20 13.85 -5.04 -6.26
N ARG A 21 14.49 -3.86 -6.19
CA ARG A 21 15.14 -3.27 -7.37
C ARG A 21 16.25 -4.14 -7.92
N ASP A 22 17.10 -4.69 -7.05
CA ASP A 22 18.19 -5.57 -7.47
C ASP A 22 17.65 -6.82 -8.18
N TYR A 23 16.59 -7.42 -7.65
CA TYR A 23 15.92 -8.55 -8.32
C TYR A 23 15.30 -8.17 -9.68
N ILE A 24 14.65 -7.00 -9.78
CA ILE A 24 14.11 -6.52 -11.05
C ILE A 24 15.24 -6.33 -12.07
N ASN A 25 16.38 -5.75 -11.66
CA ASN A 25 17.54 -5.58 -12.54
C ASN A 25 18.08 -6.92 -13.06
N LEU A 26 18.11 -7.97 -12.22
CA LEU A 26 18.52 -9.31 -12.65
C LEU A 26 17.59 -9.87 -13.73
N TRP A 27 16.28 -9.68 -13.58
CA TRP A 27 15.30 -10.09 -14.59
C TRP A 27 15.46 -9.35 -15.91
N ILE A 28 15.72 -8.03 -15.85
CA ILE A 28 15.98 -7.21 -17.05
C ILE A 28 17.24 -7.67 -17.76
N ALA A 29 18.33 -7.90 -17.02
CA ALA A 29 19.59 -8.36 -17.59
C ALA A 29 19.46 -9.71 -18.31
N ALA A 30 18.62 -10.62 -17.77
CA ALA A 30 18.36 -11.92 -18.38
C ALA A 30 17.36 -11.88 -19.55
N ASN A 31 16.51 -10.83 -19.63
CA ASN A 31 15.42 -10.72 -20.60
C ASN A 31 15.38 -9.30 -21.20
N PRO A 32 16.43 -8.90 -21.97
CA PRO A 32 16.60 -7.50 -22.39
C PRO A 32 15.54 -7.01 -23.39
N ASP A 33 14.83 -7.92 -24.04
CA ASP A 33 13.78 -7.64 -25.03
C ASP A 33 12.37 -7.62 -24.43
N TYR A 34 12.23 -7.75 -23.11
CA TYR A 34 10.95 -7.68 -22.41
C TYR A 34 10.64 -6.26 -21.93
N VAL A 35 9.36 -5.89 -21.99
CA VAL A 35 8.83 -4.70 -21.33
C VAL A 35 8.62 -5.01 -19.84
N ILE A 36 8.94 -4.06 -18.97
CA ILE A 36 8.75 -4.20 -17.52
C ILE A 36 7.57 -3.35 -17.07
N LYS A 37 6.59 -3.99 -16.43
CA LYS A 37 5.44 -3.33 -15.81
C LYS A 37 5.48 -3.56 -14.31
N ILE A 38 5.51 -2.48 -13.55
CA ILE A 38 5.49 -2.51 -12.08
C ILE A 38 4.15 -1.95 -11.62
N HIS A 39 3.30 -2.81 -11.09
CA HIS A 39 1.99 -2.45 -10.56
C HIS A 39 2.09 -1.96 -9.12
N THR A 40 1.39 -0.88 -8.81
CA THR A 40 1.31 -0.30 -7.47
C THR A 40 -0.03 0.42 -7.28
N ASP A 41 -0.36 0.75 -6.03
CA ASP A 41 -1.56 1.51 -5.69
C ASP A 41 -1.16 2.94 -5.33
N LYS A 42 -1.63 3.91 -6.12
CA LYS A 42 -1.31 5.34 -5.95
C LYS A 42 -1.95 5.98 -4.71
N TYR A 43 -2.84 5.27 -4.02
CA TYR A 43 -3.59 5.77 -2.88
C TYR A 43 -3.30 5.03 -1.57
N ALA A 44 -2.40 4.05 -1.56
CA ALA A 44 -2.14 3.19 -0.40
C ALA A 44 -0.72 3.35 0.19
N PHE A 45 -0.12 4.54 0.12
CA PHE A 45 1.23 4.79 0.64
C PHE A 45 1.33 4.70 2.17
N LEU A 46 0.22 4.87 2.89
CA LEU A 46 0.14 4.78 4.35
C LEU A 46 -0.37 3.43 4.86
N ALA A 47 -0.63 2.44 4.00
CA ALA A 47 -1.19 1.16 4.45
C ALA A 47 -0.26 0.43 5.44
N ARG A 48 1.04 0.38 5.13
CA ARG A 48 2.06 -0.16 6.05
C ARG A 48 2.14 0.64 7.34
N GLU A 49 2.10 1.97 7.23
CA GLU A 49 2.21 2.87 8.38
C GLU A 49 1.03 2.71 9.33
N LEU A 50 -0.19 2.59 8.80
CA LEU A 50 -1.38 2.27 9.58
C LEU A 50 -1.17 0.97 10.36
N ALA A 51 -0.80 -0.13 9.68
CA ALA A 51 -0.60 -1.43 10.32
C ALA A 51 0.40 -1.34 11.49
N VAL A 52 1.53 -0.64 11.30
CA VAL A 52 2.54 -0.41 12.34
C VAL A 52 1.98 0.41 13.50
N ARG A 53 1.22 1.48 13.23
CA ARG A 53 0.62 2.32 14.29
C ARG A 53 -0.41 1.56 15.11
N LEU A 54 -1.28 0.76 14.48
CA LEU A 54 -2.26 -0.08 15.17
C LEU A 54 -1.55 -1.13 16.05
N GLN A 55 -0.50 -1.77 15.54
CA GLN A 55 0.31 -2.73 16.32
C GLN A 55 0.96 -2.06 17.53
N LYS A 56 1.61 -0.89 17.34
CA LYS A 56 2.23 -0.14 18.44
C LYS A 56 1.21 0.25 19.51
N LYS A 57 0.02 0.72 19.10
CA LYS A 57 -1.06 1.08 20.02
C LYS A 57 -1.57 -0.12 20.79
N ALA A 58 -1.84 -1.24 20.11
CA ALA A 58 -2.29 -2.48 20.73
C ALA A 58 -1.25 -3.05 21.72
N SER A 59 0.05 -2.98 21.38
CA SER A 59 1.14 -3.36 22.27
C SER A 59 1.16 -2.51 23.52
N LYS A 60 1.06 -1.18 23.39
CA LYS A 60 1.03 -0.25 24.54
C LYS A 60 -0.17 -0.52 25.45
N GLU A 61 -1.35 -0.75 24.89
CA GLU A 61 -2.55 -1.08 25.67
C GLU A 61 -2.40 -2.38 26.45
N THR A 62 -1.84 -3.40 25.81
CA THR A 62 -1.61 -4.73 26.42
C THR A 62 -0.61 -4.66 27.56
N LEU A 63 0.48 -3.90 27.40
CA LEU A 63 1.47 -3.69 28.45
C LEU A 63 0.90 -2.92 29.65
N ASN A 64 0.01 -1.96 29.39
CA ASN A 64 -0.60 -1.14 30.44
C ASN A 64 -1.80 -1.81 31.13
N HIS A 65 -2.45 -2.77 30.47
CA HIS A 65 -3.64 -3.46 30.98
C HIS A 65 -3.41 -4.97 30.96
N SER A 66 -3.04 -5.54 32.12
CA SER A 66 -2.74 -6.97 32.29
C SER A 66 -3.89 -7.92 31.92
N GLY A 67 -5.11 -7.41 31.67
CA GLY A 67 -6.29 -8.19 31.32
C GLY A 67 -6.59 -8.35 29.83
N LYS A 68 -5.98 -7.56 28.92
CA LYS A 68 -6.31 -7.61 27.47
C LYS A 68 -5.14 -8.16 26.68
N ALA A 69 -5.28 -9.36 26.12
CA ALA A 69 -4.28 -9.95 25.25
C ALA A 69 -4.03 -9.08 23.99
N PHE A 70 -2.78 -9.03 23.52
CA PHE A 70 -2.36 -8.26 22.34
C PHE A 70 -3.26 -8.48 21.13
N ARG A 71 -3.56 -9.75 20.83
CA ARG A 71 -4.42 -10.13 19.70
C ARG A 71 -5.79 -9.45 19.77
N THR A 72 -6.41 -9.43 20.95
CA THR A 72 -7.73 -8.81 21.15
C THR A 72 -7.66 -7.30 20.99
N ALA A 73 -6.60 -6.66 21.51
CA ALA A 73 -6.39 -5.22 21.31
C ALA A 73 -6.18 -4.88 19.84
N LEU A 74 -5.31 -5.62 19.14
CA LEU A 74 -5.01 -5.41 17.73
C LEU A 74 -6.27 -5.58 16.87
N PHE A 75 -7.04 -6.64 17.07
CA PHE A 75 -8.27 -6.87 16.29
C PHE A 75 -9.33 -5.79 16.52
N SER A 76 -9.43 -5.25 17.74
CA SER A 76 -10.30 -4.11 18.02
C SER A 76 -9.91 -2.90 17.17
N TRP A 77 -8.62 -2.55 17.16
CA TRP A 77 -8.09 -1.42 16.40
C TRP A 77 -8.20 -1.62 14.89
N GLN A 78 -7.92 -2.83 14.38
CA GLN A 78 -8.08 -3.15 12.97
C GLN A 78 -9.53 -3.11 12.50
N ASN A 79 -10.49 -3.59 13.31
CA ASN A 79 -11.91 -3.51 12.97
C ASN A 79 -12.43 -2.07 13.00
N ASP A 80 -11.99 -1.25 13.97
CA ASP A 80 -12.34 0.19 14.01
C ASP A 80 -11.80 0.93 12.78
N ALA A 81 -10.50 0.76 12.48
CA ALA A 81 -9.88 1.34 11.29
C ALA A 81 -10.58 0.89 10.00
N PHE A 82 -10.86 -0.41 9.86
CA PHE A 82 -11.55 -0.95 8.69
C PHE A 82 -12.94 -0.37 8.53
N ASN A 83 -13.75 -0.33 9.58
CA ASN A 83 -15.10 0.22 9.51
C ASN A 83 -15.08 1.71 9.21
N TYR A 84 -14.18 2.47 9.84
CA TYR A 84 -14.02 3.90 9.58
C TYR A 84 -13.66 4.19 8.12
N ILE A 85 -12.59 3.55 7.63
CA ILE A 85 -12.09 3.76 6.27
C ILE A 85 -13.12 3.27 5.24
N ARG A 86 -13.68 2.07 5.43
CA ARG A 86 -14.70 1.52 4.53
C ARG A 86 -15.90 2.45 4.44
N ASN A 87 -16.39 2.97 5.56
CA ASN A 87 -17.56 3.84 5.54
C ASN A 87 -17.25 5.17 4.83
N ARG A 88 -16.12 5.83 5.11
CA ARG A 88 -15.77 7.08 4.42
C ARG A 88 -15.52 6.88 2.92
N VAL A 89 -14.86 5.79 2.53
CA VAL A 89 -14.66 5.44 1.11
C VAL A 89 -15.98 5.10 0.41
N ALA A 90 -16.89 4.37 1.07
CA ALA A 90 -18.17 3.96 0.48
C ALA A 90 -19.21 5.09 0.38
N THR A 91 -19.20 6.04 1.33
CA THR A 91 -20.20 7.13 1.37
C THR A 91 -20.01 8.13 0.22
N GLU A 92 -18.84 8.15 -0.40
CA GLU A 92 -18.45 9.17 -1.39
C GLU A 92 -18.01 8.54 -2.73
N ALA A 93 -18.35 7.26 -2.95
CA ALA A 93 -18.10 6.54 -4.19
C ALA A 93 -18.81 7.21 -5.37
N GLY A 94 -18.03 7.64 -6.37
CA GLY A 94 -18.50 8.40 -7.53
C GLY A 94 -18.18 9.89 -7.50
N ILE A 95 -17.60 10.41 -6.40
CA ILE A 95 -17.00 11.74 -6.35
C ILE A 95 -15.48 11.55 -6.45
N GLU A 96 -14.90 11.79 -7.62
CA GLU A 96 -13.43 11.90 -7.76
C GLU A 96 -12.94 13.09 -6.93
N SER A 97 -12.64 12.81 -5.66
CA SER A 97 -12.16 13.78 -4.70
C SER A 97 -10.86 13.26 -4.12
N PHE A 98 -9.78 14.03 -4.31
CA PHE A 98 -8.49 13.77 -3.67
C PHE A 98 -8.64 13.58 -2.16
N ALA A 99 -9.61 14.26 -1.52
CA ALA A 99 -9.89 14.15 -0.08
C ALA A 99 -10.31 12.72 0.35
N ASN A 100 -10.74 11.87 -0.59
CA ASN A 100 -11.31 10.54 -0.32
C ASN A 100 -10.37 9.40 -0.69
N SER A 101 -9.11 9.69 -1.00
CA SER A 101 -8.10 8.67 -1.13
C SER A 101 -7.98 7.86 0.17
N PHE A 102 -7.59 6.60 0.05
CA PHE A 102 -7.32 5.75 1.20
C PHE A 102 -6.34 6.41 2.17
N ASP A 103 -5.25 6.96 1.68
CA ASP A 103 -4.27 7.65 2.51
C ASP A 103 -4.88 8.82 3.30
N ASN A 104 -5.79 9.60 2.71
CA ASN A 104 -6.47 10.66 3.44
C ASN A 104 -7.44 10.13 4.50
N CYS A 105 -8.14 9.01 4.23
CA CYS A 105 -8.94 8.32 5.25
C CYS A 105 -8.07 7.78 6.39
N VAL A 106 -6.89 7.26 6.08
CA VAL A 106 -5.90 6.81 7.07
C VAL A 106 -5.39 7.97 7.91
N LYS A 107 -5.09 9.12 7.29
CA LYS A 107 -4.66 10.33 7.99
C LYS A 107 -5.74 10.79 8.98
N ALA A 108 -6.98 10.93 8.52
CA ALA A 108 -8.10 11.34 9.35
C ALA A 108 -8.34 10.38 10.52
N PHE A 109 -8.35 9.05 10.26
CA PHE A 109 -8.48 8.05 11.30
C PHE A 109 -7.36 8.15 12.35
N CYS A 110 -6.10 8.24 11.90
CA CYS A 110 -4.97 8.32 12.81
C CYS A 110 -5.00 9.58 13.66
N GLN A 111 -5.40 10.73 13.11
CA GLN A 111 -5.55 11.97 13.85
C GLN A 111 -6.66 11.88 14.89
N GLU A 112 -7.86 11.45 14.51
CA GLU A 112 -9.01 11.33 15.40
C GLU A 112 -8.78 10.35 16.56
N ARG A 113 -7.97 9.31 16.34
CA ARG A 113 -7.65 8.28 17.35
C ARG A 113 -6.37 8.56 18.13
N GLY A 114 -5.72 9.70 17.89
CA GLY A 114 -4.46 10.06 18.56
C GLY A 114 -3.31 9.10 18.25
N LEU A 115 -3.27 8.58 17.03
CA LEU A 115 -2.22 7.69 16.52
C LEU A 115 -1.12 8.43 15.75
N GLY A 116 -1.26 9.75 15.56
CA GLY A 116 -0.26 10.61 14.94
C GLY A 116 -0.74 12.05 14.76
N THR A 117 0.20 12.98 14.60
CA THR A 117 -0.13 14.36 14.21
C THR A 117 -0.29 14.47 12.69
N ALA A 118 -0.91 15.56 12.22
CA ALA A 118 -1.02 15.86 10.80
C ALA A 118 0.35 15.87 10.11
N GLU A 119 1.29 16.62 10.67
CA GLU A 119 2.65 16.75 10.16
C GLU A 119 3.38 15.40 10.08
N GLU A 120 3.29 14.56 11.12
CA GLU A 120 3.92 13.23 11.11
C GLU A 120 3.38 12.33 9.99
N LEU A 121 2.07 12.39 9.75
CA LEU A 121 1.39 11.56 8.76
C LEU A 121 1.66 12.07 7.34
N ASP A 122 1.72 13.38 7.14
CA ASP A 122 2.10 14.00 5.86
C ASP A 122 3.56 13.70 5.52
N ASN A 123 4.48 13.84 6.49
CA ASN A 123 5.88 13.47 6.32
C ASN A 123 6.04 11.98 5.97
N SER A 124 5.26 11.10 6.60
CA SER A 124 5.27 9.66 6.29
C SER A 124 4.76 9.37 4.88
N TYR A 125 3.68 10.05 4.47
CA TYR A 125 3.12 9.94 3.12
C TYR A 125 4.13 10.40 2.06
N ASP A 126 4.70 11.60 2.23
CA ASP A 126 5.67 12.16 1.28
C ASP A 126 6.95 11.33 1.21
N ALA A 127 7.45 10.84 2.34
CA ALA A 127 8.60 9.94 2.37
C ALA A 127 8.34 8.66 1.56
N ASN A 128 7.19 8.02 1.75
CA ASN A 128 6.84 6.79 1.04
C ASN A 128 6.64 7.03 -0.46
N ARG A 129 5.94 8.11 -0.83
CA ARG A 129 5.77 8.53 -2.22
C ARG A 129 7.12 8.83 -2.90
N ASN A 130 8.00 9.58 -2.23
CA ASN A 130 9.33 9.91 -2.75
C ASN A 130 10.23 8.68 -2.90
N ARG A 131 10.11 7.67 -2.03
CA ARG A 131 10.83 6.40 -2.17
C ARG A 131 10.42 5.66 -3.43
N LEU A 132 9.12 5.60 -3.74
CA LEU A 132 8.63 4.99 -4.98
C LEU A 132 9.18 5.72 -6.21
N SER A 133 9.05 7.06 -6.26
CA SER A 133 9.56 7.87 -7.38
C SER A 133 11.08 7.73 -7.54
N SER A 134 11.82 7.73 -6.43
CA SER A 134 13.28 7.53 -6.44
C SER A 134 13.65 6.14 -6.95
N ALA A 135 12.91 5.10 -6.52
CA ALA A 135 13.13 3.73 -6.98
C ALA A 135 12.91 3.59 -8.49
N GLN A 136 11.85 4.21 -9.02
CA GLN A 136 11.59 4.25 -10.45
C GLN A 136 12.73 4.93 -11.21
N TYR A 137 13.20 6.07 -10.71
CA TYR A 137 14.32 6.80 -11.30
C TYR A 137 15.58 5.92 -11.37
N PHE A 138 15.94 5.24 -10.28
CA PHE A 138 17.12 4.39 -10.25
C PHE A 138 17.00 3.16 -11.18
N LEU A 139 15.82 2.54 -11.28
CA LEU A 139 15.57 1.43 -12.21
C LEU A 139 15.73 1.88 -13.67
N ARG A 140 15.15 3.01 -14.05
CA ARG A 140 15.28 3.56 -15.42
C ARG A 140 16.70 3.99 -15.74
N LYS A 141 17.40 4.60 -14.77
CA LYS A 141 18.80 5.00 -14.93
C LYS A 141 19.72 3.80 -15.14
N ALA A 142 19.50 2.70 -14.43
CA ALA A 142 20.28 1.48 -14.56
C ALA A 142 19.99 0.71 -15.86
N ASN A 143 18.79 0.87 -16.43
CA ASN A 143 18.33 0.13 -17.60
C ASN A 143 17.79 1.09 -18.69
N PRO A 144 18.66 1.90 -19.33
CA PRO A 144 18.24 3.01 -20.19
C PRO A 144 17.54 2.57 -21.48
N THR A 145 17.74 1.32 -21.91
CA THR A 145 17.15 0.77 -23.15
C THR A 145 15.89 -0.04 -22.91
N THR A 146 15.51 -0.29 -21.65
CA THR A 146 14.35 -1.10 -21.27
C THR A 146 13.15 -0.19 -21.05
N ASP A 147 11.99 -0.54 -21.64
CA ASP A 147 10.73 0.13 -21.33
C ASP A 147 10.26 -0.32 -19.93
N ILE A 148 10.36 0.59 -18.96
CA ILE A 148 9.94 0.39 -17.58
C ILE A 148 8.81 1.36 -17.25
N THR A 149 7.62 0.81 -17.04
CA THR A 149 6.41 1.56 -16.74
C THR A 149 5.86 1.19 -15.36
N ILE A 150 5.52 2.20 -14.55
CA ILE A 150 4.74 2.00 -13.33
C ILE A 150 3.27 2.13 -13.70
N ILE A 151 2.50 1.09 -13.38
CA ILE A 151 1.05 1.06 -13.56
C ILE A 151 0.43 1.37 -12.20
N LEU A 152 -0.34 2.44 -12.16
CA LEU A 152 -1.11 2.83 -10.99
C LEU A 152 -2.48 2.20 -11.11
N SER A 153 -2.81 1.28 -10.21
CA SER A 153 -4.14 0.71 -10.15
C SER A 153 -5.09 1.75 -9.56
N GLU A 154 -6.04 2.22 -10.35
CA GLU A 154 -7.05 3.19 -9.92
C GLU A 154 -8.33 2.48 -9.43
N ASP A 155 -8.55 1.24 -9.90
CA ASP A 155 -9.80 0.50 -9.73
C ASP A 155 -9.85 -0.40 -8.49
N ALA A 156 -8.72 -0.61 -7.78
CA ALA A 156 -8.67 -1.52 -6.63
C ALA A 156 -9.58 -1.09 -5.45
N PHE A 157 -10.00 0.19 -5.45
CA PHE A 157 -10.77 0.82 -4.38
C PHE A 157 -12.28 0.92 -4.59
N PHE A 158 -12.80 0.74 -5.82
CA PHE A 158 -14.21 0.99 -6.12
C PHE A 158 -14.86 -0.16 -6.93
N PRO A 159 -16.09 -0.64 -6.61
CA PRO A 159 -16.86 -0.52 -5.38
C PRO A 159 -17.20 -1.88 -4.70
N SER A 160 -17.17 -1.90 -3.35
CA SER A 160 -17.78 -2.91 -2.44
C SER A 160 -17.14 -4.31 -2.33
N PRO A 161 -17.20 -4.93 -1.13
CA PRO A 161 -16.07 -4.90 -0.21
C PRO A 161 -14.85 -5.54 -0.88
N SER A 162 -13.90 -4.73 -1.35
CA SER A 162 -12.74 -5.30 -2.00
C SER A 162 -12.01 -6.18 -0.98
N TYR A 163 -11.84 -7.46 -1.32
CA TYR A 163 -10.94 -8.35 -0.57
C TYR A 163 -9.59 -7.65 -0.36
N TYR A 164 -9.20 -6.82 -1.34
CA TYR A 164 -8.11 -5.87 -1.24
C TYR A 164 -8.16 -4.97 0.01
N LEU A 165 -9.22 -4.18 0.25
CA LEU A 165 -9.33 -3.32 1.44
C LEU A 165 -9.35 -4.14 2.75
N THR A 166 -9.94 -5.34 2.70
CA THR A 166 -9.94 -6.26 3.84
C THR A 166 -8.51 -6.68 4.20
N GLU A 167 -7.71 -7.09 3.22
CA GLU A 167 -6.31 -7.43 3.44
C GLU A 167 -5.49 -6.20 3.83
N LEU A 168 -5.71 -5.06 3.17
CA LEU A 168 -4.96 -3.82 3.37
C LEU A 168 -5.12 -3.24 4.78
N VAL A 169 -6.35 -3.21 5.32
CA VAL A 169 -6.65 -2.59 6.62
C VAL A 169 -6.97 -3.60 7.70
N ARG A 170 -7.97 -4.44 7.46
CA ARG A 170 -8.52 -5.31 8.50
C ARG A 170 -7.52 -6.38 8.93
N ARG A 171 -6.71 -6.86 7.98
CA ARG A 171 -5.63 -7.81 8.26
C ARG A 171 -4.26 -7.14 8.35
N GLY A 172 -4.06 -6.00 7.69
CA GLY A 172 -2.72 -5.39 7.55
C GLY A 172 -1.75 -6.29 6.78
N ASN A 173 -2.29 -7.12 5.88
CA ASN A 173 -1.58 -8.14 5.13
C ASN A 173 -1.27 -7.63 3.72
N LEU A 174 -0.14 -6.92 3.59
CA LEU A 174 0.27 -6.34 2.31
C LEU A 174 0.65 -7.38 1.25
N ILE A 175 0.99 -8.61 1.67
CA ILE A 175 1.33 -9.70 0.75
C ILE A 175 0.09 -10.11 -0.03
N THR A 176 -0.98 -10.50 0.68
CA THR A 176 -2.23 -10.89 0.01
C THR A 176 -2.92 -9.71 -0.67
N ALA A 177 -2.77 -8.48 -0.15
CA ALA A 177 -3.22 -7.29 -0.87
C ALA A 177 -2.49 -7.13 -2.22
N SER A 178 -1.17 -7.39 -2.26
CA SER A 178 -0.39 -7.37 -3.50
C SER A 178 -0.79 -8.49 -4.47
N GLU A 179 -1.11 -9.69 -3.96
CA GLU A 179 -1.63 -10.79 -4.79
C GLU A 179 -2.93 -10.38 -5.46
N ILE A 180 -3.87 -9.79 -4.71
CA ILE A 180 -5.16 -9.33 -5.25
C ILE A 180 -4.96 -8.20 -6.28
N LEU A 181 -3.98 -7.31 -6.06
CA LEU A 181 -3.64 -6.23 -6.98
C LEU A 181 -3.03 -6.74 -8.30
N GLY A 182 -2.36 -7.89 -8.25
CA GLY A 182 -1.67 -8.50 -9.39
C GLY A 182 -2.54 -9.41 -10.26
N LEU A 183 -3.79 -9.68 -9.86
CA LEU A 183 -4.79 -10.44 -10.62
C LEU A 183 -5.37 -9.59 -11.76
#